data_AF-M0LIG8-F1
#
_entry.id   AF-M0LIG8-F1
#
_cell.length_a   1.000
_cell.length_b   1.000
_cell.length_c   1.000
_cell.angle_alpha   90.00
_cell.angle_beta   90.00
_cell.angle_gamma   90.00
#
_symmetry.space_group_name_H-M   'P 1'
#
loop_
_entity.id
_entity.type
_entity.pdbx_description
1 polymer ?
#
loop_
_entity_poly.entity_id
_entity_poly.type
_entity_poly.pdbx_seq_one_letter_code
_entity_poly.pdbx_strand_id
1 'polypeptide(L)'
;MSVVEPPGHLGGLDLADRCNTPVLADLLEERDLLGHGQLLDGTLTERDEDRVRVAKFIAAHPEGTPLSHVVSYAVKGVAPEACERVEGSDPDYQFAYRFVDDLVAPENPYVRKSESAGVLMVTPTLRLLDLITECITQTANEEGIKYDREFLRNYLAKVDSVDDDLRALLKDGFTSYLNRIKDYKLLFDVHFVDRRGGESTKRMTKDYKTRFNDQGRVSKQFARFNDALEYGYENADNAVLVTLTTDPKRQDSLLDGIDSINENFNRLLSYFDSDPSMKDNTRRSAVPGWRHDLDSKVTGRPRDRPDYIKALEFTEKGYPHLHVLFFDVPTRDKDGLPWLCDKPEVAAKWADYGQGEIVDVYPLTYRDNLDDLEPEFQSNEGFVDWYRFGDHDHGEQWVRERTRSHELIEFGDDGHEKESTAGAYLGKYLSSTFGSLLDATESFDQDDDEREAYADKTATWKLALYWATNRRFWSCSE
;
A
#
# COMPACT_ATOMS: atom_id res chain seq x y z
N MET A 1 -29.79 -23.74 34.05
CA MET A 1 -29.47 -22.55 34.87
C MET A 1 -27.98 -22.31 34.70
N SER A 2 -27.64 -21.43 33.76
CA SER A 2 -26.28 -21.08 33.40
C SER A 2 -25.84 -19.91 34.27
N VAL A 3 -24.69 -20.06 34.92
CA VAL A 3 -24.04 -19.03 35.73
C VAL A 3 -23.42 -18.03 34.76
N VAL A 4 -23.92 -16.80 34.75
CA VAL A 4 -23.33 -15.70 34.00
C VAL A 4 -22.02 -15.32 34.68
N GLU A 5 -20.92 -15.43 33.95
CA GLU A 5 -19.58 -15.05 34.41
C GLU A 5 -19.41 -13.51 34.44
N PRO A 6 -18.69 -12.96 35.43
CA PRO A 6 -18.52 -11.52 35.60
C PRO A 6 -17.56 -10.93 34.54
N PRO A 7 -17.78 -9.69 34.07
CA PRO A 7 -16.93 -9.07 33.06
C PRO A 7 -15.61 -8.59 33.68
N GLY A 8 -14.62 -9.47 33.59
CA GLY A 8 -13.19 -9.18 33.71
C GLY A 8 -12.37 -10.03 32.74
N HIS A 9 -13.01 -10.58 31.70
CA HIS A 9 -12.35 -11.40 30.71
C HIS A 9 -11.94 -10.54 29.51
N LEU A 10 -10.65 -10.23 29.45
CA LEU A 10 -9.93 -9.66 28.32
C LEU A 10 -9.83 -10.69 27.19
N GLY A 11 -10.96 -11.07 26.61
CA GLY A 11 -11.07 -11.94 25.45
C GLY A 11 -11.83 -11.21 24.35
N GLY A 12 -11.11 -10.77 23.32
CA GLY A 12 -11.65 -10.00 22.18
C GLY A 12 -11.21 -8.54 22.22
N LEU A 13 -9.93 -8.30 21.94
CA LEU A 13 -9.42 -6.93 21.76
C LEU A 13 -9.82 -6.44 20.36
N ASP A 14 -10.99 -5.80 20.29
CA ASP A 14 -11.44 -4.92 19.22
C ASP A 14 -10.56 -3.64 19.19
N LEU A 15 -10.59 -2.87 18.10
CA LEU A 15 -9.77 -1.67 17.82
C LEU A 15 -9.76 -0.61 18.94
N ALA A 16 -10.69 -0.68 19.90
CA ALA A 16 -10.84 0.24 21.02
C ALA A 16 -9.73 0.15 22.09
N ASP A 17 -9.02 -0.97 22.21
CA ASP A 17 -8.01 -1.17 23.27
C ASP A 17 -6.59 -0.68 22.93
N ARG A 18 -6.41 0.00 21.78
CA ARG A 18 -5.11 0.62 21.42
C ARG A 18 -4.86 2.01 22.03
N CYS A 19 -5.84 2.58 22.73
CA CYS A 19 -5.58 3.74 23.60
C CYS A 19 -5.05 3.24 24.93
N ASN A 20 -3.72 3.10 25.05
CA ASN A 20 -3.06 2.85 26.33
C ASN A 20 -3.64 3.82 27.38
N THR A 21 -4.37 3.29 28.36
CA THR A 21 -4.94 4.05 29.49
C THR A 21 -3.95 5.06 30.10
N PRO A 22 -2.63 4.77 30.19
CA PRO A 22 -1.62 5.75 30.59
C PRO A 22 -1.55 7.02 29.71
N VAL A 23 -1.58 6.87 28.38
CA VAL A 23 -1.38 8.01 27.45
C VAL A 23 -2.57 8.97 27.46
N LEU A 24 -3.79 8.43 27.61
CA LEU A 24 -4.97 9.29 27.72
C LEU A 24 -5.00 10.02 29.06
N ALA A 25 -4.49 9.38 30.11
CA ALA A 25 -4.35 10.01 31.40
C ALA A 25 -3.36 11.18 31.34
N ASP A 26 -2.20 11.02 30.68
CA ASP A 26 -1.24 12.11 30.44
C ASP A 26 -1.91 13.31 29.77
N LEU A 27 -2.66 13.08 28.68
CA LEU A 27 -3.33 14.15 27.95
C LEU A 27 -4.47 14.80 28.75
N LEU A 28 -5.22 14.03 29.55
CA LEU A 28 -6.22 14.61 30.44
C LEU A 28 -5.56 15.43 31.55
N GLU A 29 -4.39 15.02 32.06
CA GLU A 29 -3.61 15.75 33.05
C GLU A 29 -3.07 17.08 32.50
N GLU A 30 -2.47 17.07 31.31
CA GLU A 30 -1.99 18.27 30.62
C GLU A 30 -3.09 19.31 30.38
N ARG A 31 -4.34 18.86 30.30
CA ARG A 31 -5.53 19.70 30.07
C ARG A 31 -6.28 20.03 31.36
N ASP A 32 -5.73 19.69 32.52
CA ASP A 32 -6.32 19.91 33.86
C ASP A 32 -7.70 19.24 34.01
N LEU A 33 -7.88 18.09 33.36
CA LEU A 33 -9.10 17.27 33.38
C LEU A 33 -9.00 16.09 34.35
N LEU A 34 -7.83 15.81 34.92
CA LEU A 34 -7.68 14.89 36.05
C LEU A 34 -7.79 15.64 37.39
N GLY A 35 -8.28 14.96 38.42
CA GLY A 35 -8.57 15.56 39.72
C GLY A 35 -7.32 15.61 40.58
N HIS A 36 -6.53 14.54 40.57
CA HIS A 36 -5.26 14.46 41.29
C HIS A 36 -4.05 14.28 40.36
N GLY A 37 -4.27 13.95 39.09
CA GLY A 37 -3.19 13.62 38.14
C GLY A 37 -2.56 12.26 38.42
N GLN A 38 -1.45 11.96 37.77
CA GLN A 38 -0.67 10.77 38.07
C GLN A 38 0.01 10.86 39.44
N LEU A 39 -0.07 9.78 40.21
CA LEU A 39 0.63 9.63 41.48
C LEU A 39 2.13 9.45 41.24
N LEU A 40 2.94 9.60 42.30
CA LEU A 40 4.41 9.49 42.22
C LEU A 40 4.92 8.13 41.69
N ASP A 41 4.09 7.10 41.74
CA ASP A 41 4.38 5.76 41.22
C ASP A 41 3.85 5.53 39.79
N GLY A 42 3.28 6.56 39.16
CA GLY A 42 2.69 6.51 37.82
C GLY A 42 1.28 5.92 37.77
N THR A 43 0.65 5.62 38.91
CA THR A 43 -0.74 5.12 38.96
C THR A 43 -1.76 6.26 39.07
N LEU A 44 -3.02 5.97 38.79
CA LEU A 44 -4.12 6.93 38.92
C LEU A 44 -4.97 6.63 40.16
N THR A 45 -5.67 7.65 40.65
CA THR A 45 -6.74 7.41 41.63
C THR A 45 -7.93 6.73 40.96
N GLU A 46 -8.72 5.97 41.74
CA GLU A 46 -9.93 5.30 41.22
C GLU A 46 -10.87 6.28 40.48
N ARG A 47 -10.97 7.53 40.95
CA ARG A 47 -11.77 8.56 40.29
C ARG A 47 -11.13 9.14 39.04
N ASP A 48 -9.81 9.16 38.94
CA ASP A 48 -9.13 9.57 37.70
C ASP A 48 -9.20 8.44 36.65
N GLU A 49 -9.15 7.18 37.06
CA GLU A 49 -9.46 6.05 36.18
C GLU A 49 -10.90 6.11 35.66
N ASP A 50 -11.87 6.45 36.51
CA ASP A 50 -13.26 6.69 36.09
C ASP A 50 -13.37 7.80 35.04
N ARG A 51 -12.60 8.89 35.18
CA ARG A 51 -12.58 10.00 34.20
C ARG A 51 -12.08 9.54 32.84
N VAL A 52 -11.00 8.76 32.80
CA VAL A 52 -10.49 8.15 31.57
C VAL A 52 -11.57 7.25 30.95
N ARG A 53 -12.21 6.37 31.74
CA ARG A 53 -13.27 5.47 31.26
C ARG A 53 -14.46 6.24 30.68
N VAL A 54 -14.90 7.31 31.35
CA VAL A 54 -16.01 8.17 30.89
C VAL A 54 -15.66 8.84 29.56
N ALA A 55 -14.45 9.40 29.43
CA ALA A 55 -14.01 10.04 28.19
C ALA A 55 -13.96 9.05 27.02
N LYS A 56 -13.39 7.85 27.23
CA LYS A 56 -13.38 6.76 26.25
C LYS A 56 -14.78 6.34 25.84
N PHE A 57 -15.67 6.15 26.82
CA PHE A 57 -17.05 5.72 26.56
C PHE A 57 -17.82 6.75 25.75
N ILE A 58 -17.72 8.05 26.07
CA ILE A 58 -18.39 9.11 25.30
C ILE A 58 -17.83 9.18 23.87
N ALA A 59 -16.52 9.04 23.70
CA ALA A 59 -15.89 9.05 22.37
C ALA A 59 -16.34 7.87 21.49
N ALA A 60 -16.60 6.70 22.09
CA ALA A 60 -17.11 5.52 21.39
C ALA A 60 -18.58 5.64 20.95
N HIS A 61 -19.31 6.67 21.39
CA HIS A 61 -20.73 6.91 21.05
C HIS A 61 -20.89 8.27 20.36
N PRO A 62 -20.42 8.43 19.10
CA PRO A 62 -20.44 9.71 18.38
C PRO A 62 -21.85 10.28 18.15
N GLU A 63 -22.87 9.44 18.12
CA GLU A 63 -24.29 9.82 18.08
C GLU A 63 -24.77 10.52 19.37
N GLY A 64 -24.01 10.39 20.46
CA GLY A 64 -24.33 10.89 21.78
C GLY A 64 -25.09 9.89 22.63
N THR A 65 -24.84 9.93 23.93
CA THR A 65 -25.34 8.94 24.89
C THR A 65 -25.97 9.62 26.11
N PRO A 66 -27.04 9.06 26.72
CA PRO A 66 -27.59 9.57 27.97
C PRO A 66 -26.52 9.57 29.07
N LEU A 67 -26.47 10.62 29.90
CA LEU A 67 -25.55 10.65 31.04
C LEU A 67 -25.76 9.45 31.98
N SER A 68 -26.98 8.95 32.11
CA SER A 68 -27.26 7.76 32.89
C SER A 68 -26.57 6.50 32.36
N HIS A 69 -26.44 6.37 31.03
CA HIS A 69 -25.74 5.24 30.40
C HIS A 69 -24.23 5.37 30.59
N VAL A 70 -23.69 6.60 30.53
CA VAL A 70 -22.29 6.85 30.88
C VAL A 70 -22.00 6.36 32.30
N VAL A 71 -22.88 6.68 33.26
CA VAL A 71 -22.70 6.25 34.66
C VAL A 71 -22.80 4.73 34.78
N SER A 72 -23.81 4.10 34.17
CA SER A 72 -24.00 2.64 34.31
C SER A 72 -22.84 1.86 33.71
N TYR A 73 -22.46 2.17 32.47
CA TYR A 73 -21.44 1.43 31.74
C TYR A 73 -20.02 1.84 32.13
N ALA A 74 -19.71 3.13 32.14
CA ALA A 74 -18.32 3.59 32.28
C ALA A 74 -17.85 3.65 33.74
N VAL A 75 -18.75 3.97 34.68
CA VAL A 75 -18.41 4.08 36.11
C VAL A 75 -18.74 2.78 36.84
N LYS A 76 -20.01 2.35 36.79
CA LYS A 76 -20.51 1.20 37.55
C LYS A 76 -20.27 -0.17 36.89
N GLY A 77 -19.90 -0.20 35.60
CA GLY A 77 -19.58 -1.44 34.88
C GLY A 77 -20.77 -2.38 34.67
N VAL A 78 -22.01 -1.87 34.69
CA VAL A 78 -23.25 -2.66 34.56
C VAL A 78 -24.18 -2.06 33.51
N ALA A 79 -25.00 -2.92 32.90
CA ALA A 79 -26.02 -2.46 31.96
C ALA A 79 -27.06 -1.55 32.67
N PRO A 80 -27.63 -0.54 31.99
CA PRO A 80 -28.61 0.39 32.55
C PRO A 80 -29.78 -0.32 33.26
N GLU A 81 -30.23 -1.47 32.75
CA GLU A 81 -31.35 -2.24 33.28
C GLU A 81 -31.01 -2.96 34.60
N ALA A 82 -29.73 -3.28 34.82
CA ALA A 82 -29.22 -3.93 36.02
C ALA A 82 -28.68 -2.92 37.05
N CYS A 83 -28.67 -1.63 36.72
CA CYS A 83 -28.08 -0.61 37.56
C CYS A 83 -29.08 -0.13 38.63
N GLU A 84 -28.87 -0.55 39.87
CA GLU A 84 -29.62 -0.07 41.02
C GLU A 84 -29.27 1.41 41.28
N ARG A 85 -30.09 2.31 40.68
CA ARG A 85 -30.09 3.77 40.86
C ARG A 85 -29.11 4.54 39.96
N VAL A 86 -29.65 5.37 39.07
CA VAL A 86 -28.92 6.36 38.26
C VAL A 86 -29.75 7.63 38.15
N GLU A 87 -29.82 8.39 39.24
CA GLU A 87 -30.60 9.62 39.35
C GLU A 87 -29.74 10.75 39.89
N GLY A 88 -30.21 12.00 39.81
CA GLY A 88 -29.43 13.19 40.20
C GLY A 88 -28.92 13.23 41.65
N SER A 89 -29.39 12.37 42.56
CA SER A 89 -28.87 12.29 43.93
C SER A 89 -27.77 11.25 44.14
N ASP A 90 -27.47 10.45 43.11
CA ASP A 90 -26.43 9.41 43.15
C ASP A 90 -25.03 10.05 43.12
N PRO A 91 -24.11 9.67 44.02
CA PRO A 91 -22.73 10.16 44.01
C PRO A 91 -21.99 9.97 42.68
N ASP A 92 -22.17 8.83 42.02
CA ASP A 92 -21.52 8.52 40.73
C ASP A 92 -22.15 9.31 39.59
N TYR A 93 -23.46 9.56 39.66
CA TYR A 93 -24.13 10.49 38.72
C TYR A 93 -23.60 11.90 38.89
N GLN A 94 -23.48 12.39 40.12
CA GLN A 94 -22.93 13.71 40.40
C GLN A 94 -21.46 13.83 39.99
N PHE A 95 -20.68 12.77 40.17
CA PHE A 95 -19.31 12.68 39.67
C PHE A 95 -19.26 12.81 38.14
N ALA A 96 -19.99 11.96 37.42
CA ALA A 96 -20.00 11.98 35.95
C ALA A 96 -20.54 13.31 35.42
N TYR A 97 -21.57 13.86 36.06
CA TYR A 97 -22.14 15.16 35.69
C TYR A 97 -21.11 16.29 35.78
N ARG A 98 -20.35 16.35 36.88
CA ARG A 98 -19.29 17.35 37.10
C ARG A 98 -18.16 17.18 36.12
N PHE A 99 -17.70 15.95 35.88
CA PHE A 99 -16.65 15.72 34.90
C PHE A 99 -17.10 16.10 33.48
N VAL A 100 -18.37 15.85 33.12
CA VAL A 100 -18.91 16.33 31.84
C VAL A 100 -19.01 17.86 31.83
N ASP A 101 -19.28 18.54 32.95
CA ASP A 101 -19.14 20.01 33.01
C ASP A 101 -17.70 20.46 32.76
N ASP A 102 -16.70 19.77 33.33
CA ASP A 102 -15.29 20.05 33.09
C ASP A 102 -14.94 19.89 31.59
N LEU A 103 -15.51 18.89 30.91
CA LEU A 103 -15.35 18.70 29.46
C LEU A 103 -16.07 19.77 28.61
N VAL A 104 -17.10 20.43 29.15
CA VAL A 104 -17.85 21.51 28.47
C VAL A 104 -17.23 22.88 28.74
N ALA A 105 -16.58 23.08 29.88
CA ALA A 105 -16.09 24.38 30.33
C ALA A 105 -15.10 25.11 29.38
N PRO A 106 -14.19 24.44 28.65
CA PRO A 106 -13.27 25.11 27.75
C PRO A 106 -14.00 25.86 26.61
N GLU A 107 -13.43 26.98 26.14
CA GLU A 107 -14.00 27.79 25.03
C GLU A 107 -14.32 26.96 23.77
N ASN A 108 -13.51 25.94 23.50
CA ASN A 108 -13.80 24.91 22.50
C ASN A 108 -14.12 23.58 23.23
N PRO A 109 -15.37 23.22 23.47
CA PRO A 109 -15.71 22.13 24.37
C PRO A 109 -15.36 20.75 23.80
N TYR A 110 -15.01 19.80 24.67
CA TYR A 110 -14.76 18.39 24.31
C TYR A 110 -16.07 17.61 24.09
N VAL A 111 -17.14 18.03 24.76
CA VAL A 111 -18.48 17.41 24.62
C VAL A 111 -19.54 18.49 24.53
N ARG A 112 -20.71 18.16 24.00
CA ARG A 112 -21.91 19.00 24.01
C ARG A 112 -22.98 18.35 24.86
N LYS A 113 -23.60 19.15 25.74
CA LYS A 113 -24.80 18.77 26.47
C LYS A 113 -26.02 19.18 25.64
N SER A 114 -27.00 18.29 25.56
CA SER A 114 -28.32 18.62 25.03
C SER A 114 -29.39 17.91 25.86
N GLU A 115 -30.58 18.49 25.91
CA GLU A 115 -31.71 17.86 26.58
C GLU A 115 -32.68 17.32 25.53
N SER A 116 -32.93 16.03 25.55
CA SER A 116 -33.86 15.35 24.65
C SER A 116 -34.86 14.57 25.48
N ALA A 117 -36.14 14.90 25.37
CA ALA A 117 -37.24 14.26 26.12
C ALA A 117 -37.01 14.20 27.65
N GLY A 118 -36.39 15.22 28.25
CA GLY A 118 -36.10 15.28 29.69
C GLY A 118 -34.88 14.46 30.12
N VAL A 119 -34.11 13.93 29.16
CA VAL A 119 -32.87 13.20 29.39
C VAL A 119 -31.69 14.06 28.93
N LEU A 120 -30.68 14.17 29.80
CA LEU A 120 -29.43 14.84 29.47
C LEU A 120 -28.57 13.92 28.58
N MET A 121 -28.42 14.32 27.33
CA MET A 121 -27.58 13.68 26.34
C MET A 121 -26.20 14.35 26.31
N VAL A 122 -25.16 13.54 26.22
CA VAL A 122 -23.76 13.97 26.08
C VAL A 122 -23.23 13.46 24.74
N THR A 123 -22.83 14.38 23.88
CA THR A 123 -22.31 14.08 22.54
C THR A 123 -20.86 14.54 22.42
N PRO A 124 -19.92 13.69 21.96
CA PRO A 124 -18.53 14.11 21.77
C PRO A 124 -18.44 15.20 20.68
N THR A 125 -17.50 16.13 20.84
CA THR A 125 -17.07 17.00 19.74
C THR A 125 -15.87 16.40 19.02
N LEU A 126 -15.52 16.96 17.86
CA LEU A 126 -14.28 16.61 17.17
C LEU A 126 -13.06 16.74 18.08
N ARG A 127 -13.04 17.72 19.01
CA ARG A 127 -11.91 17.91 19.93
C ARG A 127 -11.69 16.71 20.86
N LEU A 128 -12.75 16.04 21.32
CA LEU A 128 -12.60 14.82 22.15
C LEU A 128 -12.19 13.61 21.31
N LEU A 129 -12.75 13.47 20.11
CA LEU A 129 -12.32 12.42 19.18
C LEU A 129 -10.85 12.61 18.80
N ASP A 130 -10.44 13.84 18.52
CA ASP A 130 -9.07 14.22 18.20
C ASP A 130 -8.15 13.93 19.38
N LEU A 131 -8.54 14.24 20.63
CA LEU A 131 -7.76 13.91 21.83
C LEU A 131 -7.50 12.39 21.97
N ILE A 132 -8.49 11.57 21.64
CA ILE A 132 -8.34 10.11 21.63
C ILE A 132 -7.45 9.65 20.47
N THR A 133 -7.49 10.33 19.32
CA THR A 133 -6.55 10.05 18.22
C THR A 133 -5.14 10.61 18.46
N GLU A 134 -4.97 11.69 19.23
CA GLU A 134 -3.67 12.20 19.69
C GLU A 134 -2.99 11.16 20.61
N CYS A 135 -3.77 10.36 21.35
CA CYS A 135 -3.27 9.16 22.05
C CYS A 135 -2.70 8.07 21.12
N ILE A 136 -3.03 8.11 19.82
CA ILE A 136 -2.49 7.20 18.79
C ILE A 136 -1.20 7.78 18.18
N THR A 137 -0.90 9.06 18.41
CA THR A 137 0.35 9.66 17.93
C THR A 137 1.53 9.32 18.83
N GLN A 138 2.44 8.49 18.31
CA GLN A 138 3.65 8.00 19.00
C GLN A 138 4.80 9.02 19.05
N THR A 139 4.56 10.30 18.76
CA THR A 139 5.60 11.35 18.75
C THR A 139 5.17 12.56 19.56
N ALA A 140 5.55 12.57 20.84
CA ALA A 140 5.13 13.49 21.89
C ALA A 140 5.54 14.99 21.72
N ASN A 141 6.17 15.39 20.61
CA ASN A 141 6.86 16.69 20.51
C ASN A 141 6.68 17.45 19.18
N GLU A 142 5.70 17.10 18.33
CA GLU A 142 5.47 17.84 17.08
C GLU A 142 4.08 18.47 17.05
N GLU A 143 4.02 19.80 16.92
CA GLU A 143 2.78 20.56 16.74
C GLU A 143 2.18 20.28 15.35
N GLY A 144 0.97 19.70 15.32
CA GLY A 144 0.16 19.48 14.12
C GLY A 144 -0.33 18.04 13.96
N ILE A 145 -1.54 17.86 13.42
CA ILE A 145 -2.09 16.53 13.12
C ILE A 145 -1.27 15.91 11.98
N LYS A 146 -0.37 14.97 12.31
CA LYS A 146 0.31 14.15 11.31
C LYS A 146 -0.58 12.98 10.93
N TYR A 147 -1.02 12.96 9.67
CA TYR A 147 -1.77 11.83 9.14
C TYR A 147 -0.87 10.59 9.02
N ASP A 148 -1.44 9.38 9.20
CA ASP A 148 -0.72 8.09 9.18
C ASP A 148 0.26 7.96 8.00
N ARG A 149 -0.16 8.44 6.82
CA ARG A 149 0.65 8.44 5.60
C ARG A 149 1.91 9.30 5.76
N GLU A 150 1.77 10.50 6.29
CA GLU A 150 2.86 11.45 6.46
C GLU A 150 3.86 10.96 7.51
N PHE A 151 3.34 10.38 8.60
CA PHE A 151 4.17 9.72 9.60
C PHE A 151 5.04 8.60 9.00
N LEU A 152 4.43 7.67 8.25
CA LEU A 152 5.16 6.58 7.61
C LEU A 152 6.16 7.09 6.56
N ARG A 153 5.80 8.12 5.79
CA ARG A 153 6.76 8.77 4.87
C ARG A 153 7.96 9.34 5.61
N ASN A 154 7.74 10.05 6.71
CA ASN A 154 8.81 10.61 7.53
C ASN A 154 9.72 9.51 8.13
N TYR A 155 9.15 8.35 8.46
CA TYR A 155 9.93 7.21 8.93
C TYR A 155 10.75 6.57 7.80
N LEU A 156 10.16 6.36 6.61
CA LEU A 156 10.84 5.86 5.42
C LEU A 156 12.00 6.76 4.96
N ALA A 157 11.93 8.06 5.25
CA ALA A 157 13.00 9.02 4.97
C ALA A 157 14.21 8.91 5.92
N LYS A 158 14.11 8.13 7.00
CA LYS A 158 15.15 7.98 8.03
C LYS A 158 15.78 6.58 8.06
N VAL A 159 15.25 5.63 7.30
CA VAL A 159 15.70 4.25 7.27
C VAL A 159 16.21 3.88 5.90
N ASP A 160 17.16 2.95 5.87
CA ASP A 160 17.71 2.44 4.62
C ASP A 160 16.98 1.19 4.14
N SER A 161 16.28 0.48 5.01
CA SER A 161 15.57 -0.76 4.65
C SER A 161 14.38 -1.02 5.55
N VAL A 162 13.46 -1.88 5.09
CA VAL A 162 12.35 -2.39 5.89
C VAL A 162 12.78 -3.59 6.72
N ASP A 163 12.68 -3.47 8.04
CA ASP A 163 12.81 -4.54 9.04
C ASP A 163 11.43 -5.00 9.54
N ASP A 164 11.38 -6.02 10.40
CA ASP A 164 10.12 -6.61 10.85
C ASP A 164 9.26 -5.64 11.69
N ASP A 165 9.90 -4.76 12.48
CA ASP A 165 9.19 -3.73 13.24
C ASP A 165 8.53 -2.70 12.31
N LEU A 166 9.25 -2.25 11.27
CA LEU A 166 8.69 -1.36 10.27
C LEU A 166 7.60 -2.05 9.43
N ARG A 167 7.68 -3.36 9.18
CA ARG A 167 6.60 -4.10 8.51
C ARG A 167 5.31 -4.06 9.33
N ALA A 168 5.40 -4.27 10.64
CA ALA A 168 4.26 -4.17 11.54
C ALA A 168 3.68 -2.75 11.54
N LEU A 169 4.53 -1.74 11.65
CA LEU A 169 4.13 -0.33 11.63
C LEU A 169 3.44 0.08 10.32
N LEU A 170 3.99 -0.35 9.17
CA LEU A 170 3.40 -0.13 7.84
C LEU A 170 2.02 -0.79 7.73
N LYS A 171 1.88 -2.03 8.20
CA LYS A 171 0.61 -2.76 8.20
C LYS A 171 -0.42 -2.05 9.07
N ASP A 172 -0.08 -1.68 10.30
CA ASP A 172 -0.98 -1.00 11.22
C ASP A 172 -1.43 0.36 10.69
N GLY A 173 -0.51 1.19 10.18
CA GLY A 173 -0.86 2.50 9.63
C GLY A 173 -1.76 2.40 8.40
N PHE A 174 -1.54 1.40 7.55
CA PHE A 174 -2.39 1.16 6.38
C PHE A 174 -3.78 0.65 6.76
N THR A 175 -3.87 -0.30 7.69
CA THR A 175 -5.16 -0.80 8.20
C THR A 175 -5.95 0.31 8.90
N SER A 176 -5.30 1.14 9.72
CA SER A 176 -5.89 2.33 10.34
C SER A 176 -6.49 3.27 9.28
N TYR A 177 -5.73 3.55 8.21
CA TYR A 177 -6.22 4.34 7.10
C TYR A 177 -7.46 3.73 6.44
N LEU A 178 -7.47 2.42 6.16
CA LEU A 178 -8.60 1.74 5.52
C LEU A 178 -9.85 1.79 6.38
N ASN A 179 -9.72 1.50 7.68
CA ASN A 179 -10.81 1.58 8.65
C ASN A 179 -11.37 3.01 8.73
N ARG A 180 -10.49 4.02 8.79
CA ARG A 180 -10.92 5.43 8.85
C ARG A 180 -11.74 5.84 7.62
N ILE A 181 -11.36 5.38 6.42
CA ILE A 181 -12.06 5.77 5.19
C ILE A 181 -13.28 4.89 4.86
N LYS A 182 -13.52 3.80 5.60
CA LYS A 182 -14.61 2.84 5.33
C LYS A 182 -15.97 3.53 5.27
N ASP A 183 -16.23 4.44 6.21
CA ASP A 183 -17.52 5.13 6.33
C ASP A 183 -17.57 6.48 5.62
N TYR A 184 -16.47 6.89 4.99
CA TYR A 184 -16.43 8.18 4.29
C TYR A 184 -17.39 8.16 3.10
N LYS A 185 -18.23 9.19 3.02
CA LYS A 185 -19.13 9.43 1.89
C LYS A 185 -18.75 10.75 1.21
N LEU A 186 -18.66 10.71 -0.11
CA LEU A 186 -18.60 11.89 -0.96
C LEU A 186 -20.00 12.49 -1.08
N LEU A 187 -20.14 13.77 -0.77
CA LEU A 187 -21.38 14.51 -0.87
C LEU A 187 -21.38 15.37 -2.14
N PHE A 188 -22.41 15.25 -2.96
CA PHE A 188 -22.57 16.01 -4.19
C PHE A 188 -23.91 16.74 -4.18
N ASP A 189 -23.90 18.02 -4.51
CA ASP A 189 -25.11 18.74 -4.86
C ASP A 189 -25.30 18.64 -6.39
N VAL A 190 -26.29 17.85 -6.82
CA VAL A 190 -26.54 17.55 -8.23
C VAL A 190 -27.63 18.47 -8.75
N HIS A 191 -27.31 19.26 -9.76
CA HIS A 191 -28.25 20.15 -10.44
C HIS A 191 -28.96 19.40 -11.57
N PHE A 192 -30.28 19.31 -11.47
CA PHE A 192 -31.17 18.80 -12.49
C PHE A 192 -31.82 19.95 -13.22
N VAL A 193 -31.66 19.98 -14.54
CA VAL A 193 -32.39 20.89 -15.43
C VAL A 193 -33.54 20.10 -16.04
N ASP A 194 -34.77 20.51 -15.77
CA ASP A 194 -35.94 19.89 -16.40
C ASP A 194 -36.07 20.33 -17.87
N ARG A 195 -36.90 19.62 -18.64
CA ARG A 195 -37.16 19.94 -20.07
C ARG A 195 -37.89 21.28 -20.29
N ARG A 196 -38.32 21.96 -19.23
CA ARG A 196 -39.03 23.26 -19.23
C ARG A 196 -38.15 24.39 -18.67
N GLY A 197 -36.87 24.14 -18.36
CA GLY A 197 -35.92 25.12 -17.84
C GLY A 197 -35.94 25.34 -16.33
N GLY A 198 -36.62 24.48 -15.56
CA GLY A 198 -36.58 24.49 -14.10
C GLY A 198 -35.32 23.83 -13.57
N GLU A 199 -34.52 24.57 -12.79
CA GLU A 199 -33.37 24.02 -12.06
C GLU A 199 -33.80 23.54 -10.67
N SER A 200 -33.48 22.28 -10.36
CA SER A 200 -33.63 21.73 -9.01
C SER A 200 -32.31 21.12 -8.56
N THR A 201 -31.96 21.31 -7.29
CA THR A 201 -30.72 20.76 -6.73
C THR A 201 -31.07 19.63 -5.78
N LYS A 202 -30.43 18.46 -5.96
CA LYS A 202 -30.60 17.31 -5.08
C LYS A 202 -29.25 16.88 -4.53
N ARG A 203 -29.17 16.73 -3.22
CA ARG A 203 -28.01 16.17 -2.55
C ARG A 203 -27.95 14.65 -2.75
N MET A 204 -26.81 14.18 -3.22
CA MET A 204 -26.50 12.76 -3.42
C MET A 204 -25.23 12.38 -2.69
N THR A 205 -25.16 11.14 -2.20
CA THR A 205 -23.98 10.58 -1.56
C THR A 205 -23.40 9.45 -2.39
N LYS A 206 -22.09 9.26 -2.31
CA LYS A 206 -21.39 8.10 -2.88
C LYS A 206 -20.29 7.64 -1.94
N ASP A 207 -20.08 6.35 -1.82
CA ASP A 207 -19.00 5.80 -0.97
C ASP A 207 -17.63 6.28 -1.44
N TYR A 208 -16.76 6.60 -0.49
CA TYR A 208 -15.39 6.98 -0.77
C TYR A 208 -14.57 5.75 -1.17
N LYS A 209 -14.48 5.56 -2.49
CA LYS A 209 -13.78 4.43 -3.10
C LYS A 209 -12.38 4.84 -3.54
N THR A 210 -11.41 3.97 -3.29
CA THR A 210 -9.99 4.10 -3.63
C THR A 210 -9.51 2.80 -4.28
N ARG A 211 -8.27 2.77 -4.79
CA ARG A 211 -7.67 1.54 -5.34
C ARG A 211 -7.33 0.48 -4.28
N PHE A 212 -7.55 0.79 -3.00
CA PHE A 212 -7.19 -0.05 -1.86
C PHE A 212 -8.41 -0.60 -1.09
N ASN A 213 -9.61 -0.08 -1.33
CA ASN A 213 -10.83 -0.45 -0.62
C ASN A 213 -12.04 -0.72 -1.54
N ASP A 214 -11.84 -0.81 -2.85
CA ASP A 214 -12.92 -1.06 -3.80
C ASP A 214 -12.51 -2.16 -4.79
N GLN A 215 -13.14 -3.33 -4.64
CA GLN A 215 -12.94 -4.50 -5.48
C GLN A 215 -13.12 -4.17 -6.97
N GLY A 216 -14.16 -3.40 -7.33
CA GLY A 216 -14.41 -3.01 -8.71
C GLY A 216 -13.26 -2.21 -9.34
N ARG A 217 -12.62 -1.31 -8.58
CA ARG A 217 -11.43 -0.58 -9.04
C ARG A 217 -10.21 -1.49 -9.15
N VAL A 218 -10.04 -2.44 -8.24
CA VAL A 218 -8.95 -3.43 -8.29
C VAL A 218 -9.10 -4.30 -9.54
N SER A 219 -10.26 -4.93 -9.74
CA SER A 219 -10.56 -5.74 -10.92
C SER A 219 -10.41 -4.95 -12.22
N LYS A 220 -10.82 -3.68 -12.25
CA LYS A 220 -10.63 -2.81 -13.42
C LYS A 220 -9.15 -2.53 -13.71
N GLN A 221 -8.31 -2.35 -12.69
CA GLN A 221 -6.87 -2.17 -12.88
C GLN A 221 -6.19 -3.44 -13.39
N PHE A 222 -6.65 -4.60 -12.94
CA PHE A 222 -6.16 -5.90 -13.41
C PHE A 222 -6.59 -6.18 -14.86
N ALA A 223 -7.86 -5.95 -15.21
CA ALA A 223 -8.36 -6.06 -16.57
C ALA A 223 -7.55 -5.17 -17.54
N ARG A 224 -7.37 -3.89 -17.19
CA ARG A 224 -6.56 -2.96 -18.02
C ARG A 224 -5.12 -3.41 -18.21
N PHE A 225 -4.55 -4.12 -17.25
CA PHE A 225 -3.20 -4.66 -17.37
C PHE A 225 -3.17 -5.85 -18.33
N ASN A 226 -4.12 -6.78 -18.21
CA ASN A 226 -4.23 -7.92 -19.11
C ASN A 226 -4.53 -7.46 -20.55
N ASP A 227 -5.43 -6.49 -20.73
CA ASP A 227 -5.73 -5.89 -22.04
C ASP A 227 -4.45 -5.31 -22.68
N ALA A 228 -3.57 -4.67 -21.88
CA ALA A 228 -2.32 -4.12 -22.38
C ALA A 228 -1.31 -5.21 -22.76
N LEU A 229 -1.23 -6.30 -21.98
CA LEU A 229 -0.39 -7.44 -22.31
C LEU A 229 -0.87 -8.15 -23.59
N GLU A 230 -2.18 -8.37 -23.72
CA GLU A 230 -2.79 -8.98 -24.90
C GLU A 230 -2.52 -8.13 -26.15
N TYR A 231 -2.69 -6.81 -26.05
CA TYR A 231 -2.30 -5.89 -27.12
C TYR A 231 -0.82 -6.04 -27.51
N GLY A 232 0.08 -6.13 -26.53
CA GLY A 232 1.50 -6.35 -26.77
C GLY A 232 1.79 -7.70 -27.45
N TYR A 233 1.07 -8.77 -27.08
CA TYR A 233 1.21 -10.08 -27.72
C TYR A 233 0.72 -10.09 -29.17
N GLU A 234 -0.39 -9.41 -29.46
CA GLU A 234 -0.98 -9.40 -30.80
C GLU A 234 -0.22 -8.53 -31.80
N ASN A 235 0.50 -7.51 -31.32
CA ASN A 235 1.06 -6.46 -32.18
C ASN A 235 2.58 -6.43 -32.23
N ALA A 236 3.29 -7.07 -31.29
CA ALA A 236 4.74 -7.04 -31.24
C ALA A 236 5.38 -8.34 -31.74
N ASP A 237 6.42 -8.22 -32.57
CA ASP A 237 7.15 -9.37 -33.12
C ASP A 237 8.10 -9.99 -32.07
N ASN A 238 8.64 -9.15 -31.19
CA ASN A 238 9.59 -9.54 -30.17
C ASN A 238 9.50 -8.65 -28.93
N ALA A 239 10.14 -9.08 -27.83
CA ALA A 239 10.19 -8.29 -26.62
C ALA A 239 11.51 -8.46 -25.86
N VAL A 240 11.78 -7.56 -24.92
CA VAL A 240 12.86 -7.69 -23.93
C VAL A 240 12.30 -7.40 -22.54
N LEU A 241 12.47 -8.35 -21.62
CA LEU A 241 12.20 -8.13 -20.20
C LEU A 241 13.45 -7.55 -19.55
N VAL A 242 13.31 -6.39 -18.91
CA VAL A 242 14.35 -5.75 -18.12
C VAL A 242 13.91 -5.69 -16.67
N THR A 243 14.79 -6.11 -15.76
CA THR A 243 14.62 -5.85 -14.34
C THR A 243 15.62 -4.80 -13.87
N LEU A 244 15.15 -3.81 -13.12
CA LEU A 244 15.97 -2.72 -12.60
C LEU A 244 15.81 -2.67 -11.08
N THR A 245 16.86 -3.01 -10.34
CA THR A 245 16.84 -2.95 -8.87
C THR A 245 17.52 -1.69 -8.38
N THR A 246 16.99 -1.13 -7.31
CA THR A 246 17.62 -0.03 -6.58
C THR A 246 18.74 -0.55 -5.68
N ASP A 247 19.90 0.11 -5.71
CA ASP A 247 20.98 -0.14 -4.75
C ASP A 247 20.84 0.84 -3.58
N PRO A 248 20.53 0.37 -2.35
CA PRO A 248 20.40 1.23 -1.18
C PRO A 248 21.64 2.08 -0.90
N LYS A 249 22.83 1.60 -1.25
CA LYS A 249 24.08 2.31 -0.94
C LYS A 249 24.26 3.60 -1.72
N ARG A 250 23.42 3.82 -2.74
CA ARG A 250 23.46 4.98 -3.64
C ARG A 250 22.34 5.98 -3.35
N GLN A 251 21.54 5.75 -2.31
CA GLN A 251 20.39 6.57 -1.94
C GLN A 251 20.60 7.14 -0.53
N ASP A 252 20.02 8.31 -0.26
CA ASP A 252 20.12 8.92 1.07
C ASP A 252 19.17 8.27 2.09
N SER A 253 18.11 7.62 1.60
CA SER A 253 17.15 6.85 2.40
C SER A 253 16.33 5.91 1.52
N LEU A 254 15.55 5.02 2.15
CA LEU A 254 14.59 4.18 1.44
C LEU A 254 13.55 5.02 0.69
N LEU A 255 13.03 6.09 1.31
CA LEU A 255 12.07 6.97 0.64
C LEU A 255 12.68 7.63 -0.60
N ASP A 256 13.93 8.08 -0.53
CA ASP A 256 14.65 8.69 -1.65
C ASP A 256 14.75 7.72 -2.84
N GLY A 257 15.12 6.46 -2.57
CA GLY A 257 15.13 5.40 -3.58
C GLY A 257 13.77 5.13 -4.22
N ILE A 258 12.68 5.18 -3.44
CA ILE A 258 11.31 5.01 -3.95
C ILE A 258 10.85 6.26 -4.70
N ASP A 259 11.27 7.44 -4.27
CA ASP A 259 10.81 8.67 -4.88
C ASP A 259 11.46 8.91 -6.25
N SER A 260 12.76 8.62 -6.37
CA SER A 260 13.58 8.80 -7.58
C SER A 260 13.36 7.75 -8.69
N ILE A 261 12.84 6.56 -8.37
CA ILE A 261 12.75 5.43 -9.31
C ILE A 261 12.07 5.75 -10.66
N ASN A 262 10.97 6.51 -10.64
CA ASN A 262 10.21 6.83 -11.85
C ASN A 262 10.87 7.95 -12.66
N GLU A 263 11.49 8.92 -11.99
CA GLU A 263 12.25 9.97 -12.64
C GLU A 263 13.45 9.36 -13.37
N ASN A 264 14.21 8.51 -12.69
CA ASN A 264 15.36 7.82 -13.26
C ASN A 264 14.96 6.86 -14.40
N PHE A 265 13.82 6.18 -14.28
CA PHE A 265 13.28 5.39 -15.38
C PHE A 265 12.92 6.26 -16.60
N ASN A 266 12.30 7.43 -16.40
CA ASN A 266 12.00 8.33 -17.51
C ASN A 266 13.27 8.89 -18.16
N ARG A 267 14.32 9.17 -17.38
CA ARG A 267 15.64 9.55 -17.90
C ARG A 267 16.25 8.44 -18.75
N LEU A 268 16.07 7.18 -18.35
CA LEU A 268 16.49 6.01 -19.15
C LEU A 268 15.72 5.91 -20.47
N LEU A 269 14.40 6.16 -20.47
CA LEU A 269 13.62 6.21 -21.71
C LEU A 269 14.07 7.34 -22.62
N SER A 270 14.32 8.54 -22.08
CA SER A 270 14.89 9.65 -22.85
C SER A 270 16.29 9.32 -23.38
N TYR A 271 17.07 8.52 -22.66
CA TYR A 271 18.34 8.03 -23.15
C TYR A 271 18.18 7.09 -24.35
N PHE A 272 17.22 6.16 -24.30
CA PHE A 272 16.91 5.25 -25.41
C PHE A 272 16.47 6.00 -26.67
N ASP A 273 15.63 7.01 -26.52
CA ASP A 273 15.08 7.84 -27.60
C ASP A 273 16.13 8.75 -28.27
N SER A 274 17.14 9.18 -27.52
CA SER A 274 18.16 10.09 -28.05
C SER A 274 19.02 9.44 -29.15
N ASP A 275 19.15 10.09 -30.32
CA ASP A 275 20.04 9.62 -31.40
C ASP A 275 21.48 10.15 -31.23
N PRO A 276 22.47 9.27 -30.93
CA PRO A 276 23.87 9.64 -30.83
C PRO A 276 24.53 9.44 -32.19
N SER A 277 24.16 10.21 -33.21
CA SER A 277 24.60 10.02 -34.61
C SER A 277 26.12 9.80 -34.82
N MET A 278 26.96 10.20 -33.85
CA MET A 278 28.41 10.00 -33.82
C MET A 278 28.90 8.66 -33.23
N LYS A 279 28.05 7.88 -32.55
CA LYS A 279 28.38 6.60 -31.93
C LYS A 279 27.97 5.43 -32.83
N ASP A 280 28.87 4.45 -32.97
CA ASP A 280 28.61 3.22 -33.70
C ASP A 280 27.61 2.32 -32.96
N ASN A 281 26.78 1.61 -33.73
CA ASN A 281 25.72 0.76 -33.19
C ASN A 281 26.25 -0.65 -32.87
N THR A 282 26.21 -1.06 -31.60
CA THR A 282 26.72 -2.36 -31.14
C THR A 282 25.90 -3.57 -31.64
N ARG A 283 24.70 -3.33 -32.19
CA ARG A 283 23.92 -4.37 -32.88
C ARG A 283 24.59 -4.90 -34.13
N ARG A 284 25.48 -4.10 -34.74
CA ARG A 284 26.22 -4.49 -35.96
C ARG A 284 27.34 -5.44 -35.61
N SER A 285 27.45 -6.54 -36.35
CA SER A 285 28.43 -7.62 -36.12
C SER A 285 29.90 -7.16 -36.07
N ALA A 286 30.24 -6.07 -36.77
CA ALA A 286 31.59 -5.53 -36.83
C ALA A 286 31.93 -4.58 -35.66
N VAL A 287 30.95 -4.17 -34.86
CA VAL A 287 31.11 -3.21 -33.77
C VAL A 287 31.27 -3.97 -32.45
N PRO A 288 32.29 -3.67 -31.63
CA PRO A 288 32.43 -4.30 -30.32
C PRO A 288 31.29 -3.88 -29.38
N GLY A 289 30.86 -4.79 -28.50
CA GLY A 289 29.89 -4.48 -27.46
C GLY A 289 30.35 -3.36 -26.52
N TRP A 290 29.39 -2.69 -25.88
CA TRP A 290 29.67 -1.54 -25.04
C TRP A 290 30.54 -1.92 -23.85
N ARG A 291 31.55 -1.09 -23.57
CA ARG A 291 32.41 -1.12 -22.39
C ARG A 291 32.71 0.31 -21.99
N HIS A 292 33.03 0.54 -20.72
CA HIS A 292 33.24 1.88 -20.18
C HIS A 292 34.32 2.68 -20.95
N ASP A 293 35.37 2.03 -21.47
CA ASP A 293 36.41 2.66 -22.29
C ASP A 293 35.95 3.03 -23.71
N LEU A 294 34.85 2.45 -24.17
CA LEU A 294 34.24 2.65 -25.49
C LEU A 294 32.99 3.52 -25.46
N ASP A 295 32.56 4.04 -24.31
CA ASP A 295 31.29 4.79 -24.20
C ASP A 295 31.22 5.96 -25.20
N SER A 296 32.32 6.67 -25.41
CA SER A 296 32.35 7.78 -26.38
C SER A 296 32.24 7.34 -27.86
N LYS A 297 32.37 6.05 -28.16
CA LYS A 297 32.50 5.50 -29.52
C LYS A 297 31.34 4.62 -29.93
N VAL A 298 30.78 3.82 -29.02
CA VAL A 298 29.75 2.81 -29.34
C VAL A 298 28.55 2.94 -28.41
N THR A 299 27.40 2.43 -28.85
CA THR A 299 26.16 2.37 -28.06
C THR A 299 25.22 1.31 -28.61
N GLY A 300 24.58 0.57 -27.71
CA GLY A 300 23.56 -0.41 -28.02
C GLY A 300 22.14 0.12 -27.96
N ARG A 301 21.93 1.39 -27.61
CA ARG A 301 20.60 1.96 -27.39
C ARG A 301 19.69 1.84 -28.64
N PRO A 302 18.36 1.76 -28.48
CA PRO A 302 17.43 1.59 -29.60
C PRO A 302 17.48 2.72 -30.63
N ARG A 303 17.58 3.98 -30.15
CA ARG A 303 17.41 5.25 -30.90
C ARG A 303 15.95 5.61 -31.18
N ASP A 304 15.07 5.03 -30.40
CA ASP A 304 13.65 5.33 -30.29
C ASP A 304 13.23 5.07 -28.84
N ARG A 305 11.97 5.33 -28.55
CA ARG A 305 11.34 4.98 -27.28
C ARG A 305 10.45 3.75 -27.52
N PRO A 306 10.92 2.53 -27.19
CA PRO A 306 10.10 1.34 -27.36
C PRO A 306 8.85 1.40 -26.48
N ASP A 307 7.78 0.80 -26.96
CA ASP A 307 6.59 0.58 -26.16
C ASP A 307 6.88 -0.34 -24.98
N TYR A 308 6.22 -0.10 -23.86
CA TYR A 308 6.51 -0.86 -22.65
C TYR A 308 5.30 -1.06 -21.76
N ILE A 309 5.37 -2.13 -20.97
CA ILE A 309 4.58 -2.31 -19.76
C ILE A 309 5.55 -2.46 -18.60
N LYS A 310 5.37 -1.66 -17.55
CA LYS A 310 6.17 -1.73 -16.33
C LYS A 310 5.34 -2.04 -15.10
N ALA A 311 5.85 -2.92 -14.26
CA ALA A 311 5.36 -3.20 -12.93
C ALA A 311 6.43 -2.79 -11.91
N LEU A 312 6.01 -2.12 -10.84
CA LEU A 312 6.86 -1.82 -9.70
C LEU A 312 6.57 -2.87 -8.64
N GLU A 313 7.61 -3.57 -8.17
CA GLU A 313 7.59 -4.45 -7.01
C GLU A 313 8.47 -3.87 -5.89
N PHE A 314 8.14 -4.18 -4.64
CA PHE A 314 9.05 -3.96 -3.51
C PHE A 314 9.67 -5.28 -3.07
N THR A 315 11.01 -5.32 -3.03
CA THR A 315 11.77 -6.45 -2.46
C THR A 315 11.43 -6.65 -0.98
N GLU A 316 11.87 -7.76 -0.37
CA GLU A 316 11.67 -8.01 1.06
C GLU A 316 12.22 -6.92 1.98
N LYS A 317 13.24 -6.19 1.54
CA LYS A 317 13.82 -5.05 2.27
C LYS A 317 13.15 -3.72 1.93
N GLY A 318 12.08 -3.74 1.13
CA GLY A 318 11.32 -2.56 0.71
C GLY A 318 11.90 -1.81 -0.48
N TYR A 319 13.02 -2.27 -1.07
CA TYR A 319 13.61 -1.59 -2.23
C TYR A 319 12.73 -1.68 -3.47
N PRO A 320 12.59 -0.58 -4.23
CA PRO A 320 11.85 -0.60 -5.47
C PRO A 320 12.63 -1.38 -6.53
N HIS A 321 11.92 -2.31 -7.16
CA HIS A 321 12.38 -3.20 -8.21
C HIS A 321 11.40 -3.10 -9.39
N LEU A 322 11.88 -2.64 -10.54
CA LEU A 322 11.04 -2.50 -11.73
C LEU A 322 11.18 -3.74 -12.61
N HIS A 323 10.06 -4.31 -13.01
CA HIS A 323 9.99 -5.24 -14.14
C HIS A 323 9.40 -4.49 -15.32
N VAL A 324 10.11 -4.49 -16.44
CA VAL A 324 9.73 -3.72 -17.63
C VAL A 324 9.80 -4.63 -18.84
N LEU A 325 8.66 -4.86 -19.47
CA LEU A 325 8.59 -5.53 -20.76
C LEU A 325 8.60 -4.46 -21.84
N PHE A 326 9.67 -4.41 -22.64
CA PHE A 326 9.76 -3.57 -23.84
C PHE A 326 9.34 -4.39 -25.05
N PHE A 327 8.50 -3.82 -25.91
CA PHE A 327 7.99 -4.44 -27.13
C PHE A 327 8.69 -3.88 -28.36
N ASP A 328 8.74 -4.69 -29.43
CA ASP A 328 9.30 -4.33 -30.74
C ASP A 328 10.70 -3.72 -30.67
N VAL A 329 11.57 -4.35 -29.88
CA VAL A 329 12.94 -3.88 -29.77
C VAL A 329 13.72 -4.20 -31.05
N PRO A 330 14.78 -3.41 -31.36
CA PRO A 330 15.65 -3.72 -32.48
C PRO A 330 16.34 -5.08 -32.33
N THR A 331 16.57 -5.78 -33.44
CA THR A 331 17.30 -7.06 -33.45
C THR A 331 18.78 -6.89 -33.80
N ARG A 332 19.59 -7.86 -33.41
CA ARG A 332 21.03 -7.89 -33.67
C ARG A 332 21.35 -8.53 -35.02
N ASP A 333 22.15 -7.87 -35.85
CA ASP A 333 22.37 -8.25 -37.26
C ASP A 333 22.91 -9.68 -37.47
N LYS A 334 23.71 -10.19 -36.53
CA LYS A 334 24.41 -11.47 -36.70
C LYS A 334 23.54 -12.70 -36.47
N ASP A 335 22.51 -12.59 -35.63
CA ASP A 335 21.75 -13.73 -35.11
C ASP A 335 20.26 -13.44 -34.90
N GLY A 336 19.77 -12.24 -35.22
CA GLY A 336 18.36 -11.89 -35.07
C GLY A 336 17.91 -11.73 -33.61
N LEU A 337 18.83 -11.73 -32.65
CA LEU A 337 18.52 -11.61 -31.23
C LEU A 337 17.82 -10.28 -30.91
N PRO A 338 16.66 -10.28 -30.22
CA PRO A 338 16.07 -9.07 -29.66
C PRO A 338 17.07 -8.34 -28.76
N TRP A 339 17.39 -7.08 -29.08
CA TRP A 339 18.51 -6.35 -28.49
C TRP A 339 18.12 -4.91 -28.16
N LEU A 340 17.62 -4.72 -26.94
CA LEU A 340 17.32 -3.40 -26.41
C LEU A 340 18.58 -2.53 -26.29
N CYS A 341 19.58 -3.01 -25.53
CA CYS A 341 20.83 -2.32 -25.27
C CYS A 341 21.84 -3.28 -24.63
N ASP A 342 23.14 -2.97 -24.67
CA ASP A 342 24.13 -3.72 -23.92
C ASP A 342 23.83 -3.63 -22.41
N LYS A 343 23.67 -4.78 -21.72
CA LYS A 343 23.50 -4.84 -20.26
C LYS A 343 24.47 -3.93 -19.48
N PRO A 344 25.79 -3.93 -19.73
CA PRO A 344 26.70 -3.03 -19.02
C PRO A 344 26.45 -1.54 -19.30
N GLU A 345 25.90 -1.18 -20.47
CA GLU A 345 25.54 0.20 -20.79
C GLU A 345 24.31 0.65 -20.00
N VAL A 346 23.27 -0.20 -19.91
CA VAL A 346 22.08 0.07 -19.10
C VAL A 346 22.45 0.16 -17.62
N ALA A 347 23.24 -0.79 -17.11
CA ALA A 347 23.72 -0.77 -15.73
C ALA A 347 24.54 0.49 -15.41
N ALA A 348 25.44 0.90 -16.31
CA ALA A 348 26.20 2.14 -16.14
C ALA A 348 25.29 3.37 -16.12
N LYS A 349 24.28 3.46 -16.99
CA LYS A 349 23.34 4.59 -16.99
C LYS A 349 22.46 4.60 -15.74
N TRP A 350 22.01 3.44 -15.29
CA TRP A 350 21.23 3.29 -14.06
C TRP A 350 22.04 3.72 -12.83
N ALA A 351 23.33 3.42 -12.82
CA ALA A 351 24.27 3.82 -11.79
C ALA A 351 24.59 5.32 -11.85
N ASP A 352 24.77 5.89 -13.06
CA ASP A 352 24.98 7.33 -13.31
C ASP A 352 23.81 8.17 -12.78
N TYR A 353 22.59 7.60 -12.81
CA TYR A 353 21.39 8.25 -12.26
C TYR A 353 21.26 8.11 -10.74
N GLY A 354 22.19 7.40 -10.09
CA GLY A 354 22.21 7.16 -8.66
C GLY A 354 21.29 6.02 -8.21
N GLN A 355 20.49 5.41 -9.09
CA GLN A 355 19.46 4.46 -8.66
C GLN A 355 20.03 3.09 -8.26
N GLY A 356 20.89 2.50 -9.09
CA GLY A 356 21.43 1.15 -8.83
C GLY A 356 22.29 0.61 -9.97
N GLU A 357 22.85 -0.58 -9.75
CA GLU A 357 23.72 -1.25 -10.74
C GLU A 357 23.16 -2.61 -11.20
N ILE A 358 22.23 -3.18 -10.43
CA ILE A 358 21.66 -4.50 -10.70
C ILE A 358 20.59 -4.32 -11.78
N VAL A 359 20.96 -4.76 -12.97
CA VAL A 359 20.13 -4.75 -14.17
C VAL A 359 20.22 -6.11 -14.82
N ASP A 360 19.07 -6.70 -15.12
CA ASP A 360 19.00 -7.86 -15.99
C ASP A 360 18.19 -7.57 -17.24
N VAL A 361 18.59 -8.19 -18.34
CA VAL A 361 18.05 -7.95 -19.68
C VAL A 361 17.86 -9.31 -20.33
N TYR A 362 16.61 -9.67 -20.61
CA TYR A 362 16.21 -10.96 -21.15
C TYR A 362 15.54 -10.79 -22.50
N PRO A 363 16.12 -11.34 -23.57
CA PRO A 363 15.53 -11.33 -24.90
C PRO A 363 14.41 -12.36 -24.99
N LEU A 364 13.28 -11.97 -25.55
CA LEU A 364 12.09 -12.80 -25.67
C LEU A 364 11.63 -12.88 -27.12
N THR A 365 11.14 -14.04 -27.51
CA THR A 365 10.50 -14.30 -28.80
C THR A 365 9.06 -14.68 -28.60
N TYR A 366 8.18 -14.25 -29.51
CA TYR A 366 6.82 -14.74 -29.53
C TYR A 366 6.77 -16.15 -30.13
N ARG A 367 5.91 -17.01 -29.56
CA ARG A 367 5.60 -18.34 -30.09
C ARG A 367 4.09 -18.54 -30.00
N ASP A 368 3.47 -18.97 -31.09
CA ASP A 368 2.04 -19.31 -31.21
C ASP A 368 1.77 -20.83 -31.09
N ASN A 369 2.84 -21.61 -30.87
CA ASN A 369 2.83 -23.06 -30.91
C ASN A 369 3.46 -23.70 -29.66
N LEU A 370 3.25 -23.10 -28.48
CA LEU A 370 3.86 -23.58 -27.23
C LEU A 370 3.39 -24.99 -26.84
N ASP A 371 2.20 -25.40 -27.28
CA ASP A 371 1.67 -26.76 -27.05
C ASP A 371 2.52 -27.87 -27.70
N ASP A 372 3.29 -27.53 -28.73
CA ASP A 372 4.14 -28.45 -29.47
C ASP A 372 5.59 -28.48 -28.94
N LEU A 373 5.90 -27.66 -27.93
CA LEU A 373 7.25 -27.54 -27.37
C LEU A 373 7.40 -28.37 -26.09
N GLU A 374 8.62 -28.87 -25.86
CA GLU A 374 9.02 -29.38 -24.56
C GLU A 374 9.94 -28.35 -23.87
N PRO A 375 9.67 -27.96 -22.62
CA PRO A 375 8.62 -28.46 -21.71
C PRO A 375 7.23 -27.88 -21.97
N GLU A 376 6.19 -28.51 -21.39
CA GLU A 376 4.81 -28.03 -21.49
C GLU A 376 4.64 -26.65 -20.84
N PHE A 377 3.92 -25.75 -21.52
CA PHE A 377 3.60 -24.41 -21.03
C PHE A 377 2.19 -24.31 -20.44
N GLN A 378 1.97 -23.30 -19.59
CA GLN A 378 0.64 -22.96 -19.04
C GLN A 378 -0.29 -22.29 -20.07
N SER A 379 0.25 -21.85 -21.20
CA SER A 379 -0.47 -21.16 -22.27
C SER A 379 0.00 -21.71 -23.62
N ASN A 380 -0.89 -21.68 -24.60
CA ASN A 380 -0.63 -22.24 -25.93
C ASN A 380 0.23 -21.28 -26.79
N GLU A 381 0.31 -20.01 -26.40
CA GLU A 381 1.10 -18.96 -27.05
C GLU A 381 1.66 -17.96 -26.04
N GLY A 382 2.70 -17.21 -26.44
CA GLY A 382 3.24 -16.07 -25.69
C GLY A 382 4.74 -15.85 -25.86
N PHE A 383 5.25 -14.85 -25.12
CA PHE A 383 6.68 -14.52 -25.08
C PHE A 383 7.47 -15.51 -24.21
N VAL A 384 8.47 -16.15 -24.82
CA VAL A 384 9.38 -17.11 -24.17
C VAL A 384 10.85 -16.73 -24.39
N ASP A 385 11.75 -17.33 -23.60
CA ASP A 385 13.19 -17.06 -23.68
C ASP A 385 13.73 -17.36 -25.09
N TRP A 386 14.28 -16.32 -25.73
CA TRP A 386 14.86 -16.45 -27.06
C TRP A 386 16.05 -17.41 -27.09
N TYR A 387 16.84 -17.54 -26.00
CA TYR A 387 17.99 -18.46 -25.98
C TYR A 387 17.61 -19.94 -25.95
N ARG A 388 16.37 -20.27 -25.56
CA ARG A 388 15.89 -21.65 -25.48
C ARG A 388 14.97 -21.98 -26.65
N PHE A 389 14.12 -21.03 -27.02
CA PHE A 389 13.02 -21.22 -27.94
C PHE A 389 13.06 -20.26 -29.13
N GLY A 390 14.13 -19.49 -29.31
CA GLY A 390 14.33 -18.64 -30.48
C GLY A 390 14.86 -19.41 -31.67
N ASP A 391 14.64 -18.89 -32.86
CA ASP A 391 15.20 -19.42 -34.09
C ASP A 391 16.68 -19.00 -34.21
N HIS A 392 17.55 -19.74 -33.51
CA HIS A 392 18.99 -19.58 -33.60
C HIS A 392 19.65 -20.91 -33.98
N ASP A 393 20.59 -20.89 -34.93
CA ASP A 393 21.31 -22.08 -35.46
C ASP A 393 22.31 -22.70 -34.45
N HIS A 394 21.99 -22.65 -33.16
CA HIS A 394 22.84 -23.08 -32.05
C HIS A 394 22.28 -24.34 -31.37
N GLY A 395 23.16 -25.28 -31.03
CA GLY A 395 22.78 -26.54 -30.36
C GLY A 395 22.64 -26.41 -28.84
N GLU A 396 22.08 -27.45 -28.20
CA GLU A 396 21.75 -27.49 -26.76
C GLU A 396 22.89 -27.13 -25.82
N GLN A 397 24.14 -27.47 -26.16
CA GLN A 397 25.30 -27.16 -25.32
C GLN A 397 25.53 -25.65 -25.21
N TRP A 398 25.35 -24.93 -26.32
CA TRP A 398 25.46 -23.46 -26.37
C TRP A 398 24.32 -22.82 -25.59
N VAL A 399 23.10 -23.35 -25.74
CA VAL A 399 21.93 -22.93 -24.96
C VAL A 399 22.22 -23.07 -23.48
N ARG A 400 22.63 -24.25 -23.00
CA ARG A 400 22.96 -24.49 -21.58
C ARG A 400 24.07 -23.59 -21.06
N GLU A 401 25.10 -23.33 -21.85
CA GLU A 401 26.19 -22.42 -21.48
C GLU A 401 25.69 -20.98 -21.35
N ARG A 402 24.84 -20.54 -22.29
CA ARG A 402 24.22 -19.21 -22.26
C ARG A 402 23.24 -19.06 -21.11
N THR A 403 22.40 -20.06 -20.88
CA THR A 403 21.47 -20.17 -19.73
C THR A 403 22.18 -20.16 -18.39
N ARG A 404 23.41 -20.69 -18.29
CA ARG A 404 24.23 -20.61 -17.05
C ARG A 404 24.99 -19.30 -16.90
N SER A 405 25.36 -18.68 -18.02
CA SER A 405 26.13 -17.42 -18.04
C SER A 405 25.25 -16.18 -17.80
N HIS A 406 23.97 -16.27 -18.14
CA HIS A 406 22.96 -15.31 -17.73
C HIS A 406 22.33 -15.85 -16.45
N GLU A 407 22.15 -15.01 -15.44
CA GLU A 407 21.26 -15.35 -14.31
C GLU A 407 19.84 -15.38 -14.88
N LEU A 408 19.42 -16.47 -15.53
CA LEU A 408 18.11 -16.53 -16.18
C LEU A 408 17.03 -16.27 -15.13
N ILE A 409 16.07 -15.37 -15.39
CA ILE A 409 14.84 -15.35 -14.60
C ILE A 409 14.14 -16.69 -14.88
N GLU A 410 14.04 -17.52 -13.85
CA GLU A 410 13.21 -18.71 -13.93
C GLU A 410 11.75 -18.26 -13.95
N PHE A 411 11.12 -18.40 -15.13
CA PHE A 411 9.69 -18.16 -15.28
C PHE A 411 8.83 -19.28 -14.65
N GLY A 412 9.46 -20.37 -14.20
CA GLY A 412 8.82 -21.48 -13.50
C GLY A 412 8.44 -21.14 -12.05
N ASP A 413 7.49 -21.90 -11.51
CA ASP A 413 7.22 -21.97 -10.06
C ASP A 413 7.74 -23.32 -9.59
N ASP A 414 8.47 -23.39 -8.47
CA ASP A 414 9.01 -24.64 -7.88
C ASP A 414 7.94 -25.69 -7.51
N GLY A 415 6.66 -25.43 -7.81
CA GLY A 415 5.51 -26.30 -7.57
C GLY A 415 4.63 -26.63 -8.79
N HIS A 416 4.99 -26.22 -10.01
CA HIS A 416 4.21 -26.53 -11.23
C HIS A 416 5.03 -27.39 -12.21
N GLU A 417 4.41 -28.44 -12.77
CA GLU A 417 5.02 -29.28 -13.83
C GLU A 417 5.21 -28.53 -15.16
N LYS A 418 4.59 -27.34 -15.33
CA LYS A 418 4.55 -26.55 -16.57
C LYS A 418 5.26 -25.21 -16.45
N GLU A 419 5.96 -24.78 -17.50
CA GLU A 419 6.64 -23.47 -17.58
C GLU A 419 5.67 -22.32 -17.85
N SER A 420 6.03 -21.10 -17.41
CA SER A 420 5.24 -19.88 -17.64
C SER A 420 5.88 -18.99 -18.71
N THR A 421 5.07 -18.20 -19.41
CA THR A 421 5.55 -17.17 -20.36
C THR A 421 5.95 -15.89 -19.61
N ALA A 422 6.68 -14.98 -20.26
CA ALA A 422 7.13 -13.73 -19.63
C ALA A 422 5.98 -12.82 -19.18
N GLY A 423 4.89 -12.75 -19.95
CA GLY A 423 3.71 -11.99 -19.50
C GLY A 423 2.88 -12.74 -18.47
N ALA A 424 2.86 -14.09 -18.46
CA ALA A 424 2.30 -14.85 -17.33
C ALA A 424 3.10 -14.62 -16.04
N TYR A 425 4.44 -14.53 -16.13
CA TYR A 425 5.32 -14.19 -15.03
C TYR A 425 5.01 -12.79 -14.48
N LEU A 426 4.93 -11.76 -15.33
CA LEU A 426 4.50 -10.41 -14.91
C LEU A 426 3.09 -10.41 -14.33
N GLY A 427 2.19 -11.18 -14.96
CA GLY A 427 0.83 -11.41 -14.50
C GLY A 427 0.78 -12.04 -13.12
N LYS A 428 1.69 -12.95 -12.77
CA LYS A 428 1.76 -13.60 -11.44
C LYS A 428 2.06 -12.60 -10.33
N TYR A 429 3.05 -11.71 -10.50
CA TYR A 429 3.37 -10.68 -9.49
C TYR A 429 2.21 -9.74 -9.26
N LEU A 430 1.61 -9.26 -10.35
CA LEU A 430 0.47 -8.36 -10.26
C LEU A 430 -0.77 -9.09 -9.75
N SER A 431 -1.02 -10.33 -10.14
CA SER A 431 -2.12 -11.16 -9.61
C SER A 431 -1.94 -11.43 -8.12
N SER A 432 -0.71 -11.63 -7.64
CA SER A 432 -0.46 -11.72 -6.20
C SER A 432 -0.75 -10.40 -5.49
N THR A 433 -0.27 -9.28 -6.04
CA THR A 433 -0.47 -7.95 -5.47
C THR A 433 -1.97 -7.58 -5.44
N PHE A 434 -2.69 -7.85 -6.54
CA PHE A 434 -4.12 -7.61 -6.66
C PHE A 434 -4.94 -8.62 -5.86
N GLY A 435 -4.53 -9.89 -5.78
CA GLY A 435 -5.13 -10.91 -4.93
C GLY A 435 -5.08 -10.50 -3.47
N SER A 436 -3.92 -10.08 -2.97
CA SER A 436 -3.81 -9.56 -1.60
C SER A 436 -4.62 -8.28 -1.37
N LEU A 437 -4.87 -7.46 -2.39
CA LEU A 437 -5.81 -6.34 -2.30
C LEU A 437 -7.25 -6.81 -2.22
N LEU A 438 -7.64 -7.82 -3.01
CA LEU A 438 -8.98 -8.41 -3.01
C LEU A 438 -9.28 -9.06 -1.66
N ASP A 439 -8.37 -9.89 -1.14
CA ASP A 439 -8.47 -10.50 0.18
C ASP A 439 -8.57 -9.43 1.28
N ALA A 440 -7.75 -8.38 1.21
CA ALA A 440 -7.86 -7.26 2.13
C ALA A 440 -9.24 -6.61 2.01
N THR A 441 -9.77 -6.37 0.80
CA THR A 441 -11.12 -5.79 0.64
C THR A 441 -12.26 -6.69 1.12
N GLU A 442 -12.16 -8.01 0.94
CA GLU A 442 -13.17 -8.99 1.34
C GLU A 442 -13.12 -9.25 2.86
N SER A 443 -11.94 -9.16 3.49
CA SER A 443 -11.77 -9.25 4.94
C SER A 443 -12.47 -8.15 5.73
N PHE A 444 -13.03 -7.11 5.07
CA PHE A 444 -13.82 -6.07 5.71
C PHE A 444 -15.33 -6.35 5.78
N ASP A 445 -15.80 -7.46 5.20
CA ASP A 445 -17.24 -7.81 5.06
C ASP A 445 -17.68 -9.06 5.86
N GLN A 446 -16.79 -9.84 6.50
CA GLN A 446 -17.19 -11.02 7.31
C GLN A 446 -16.38 -11.20 8.62
N ASP A 447 -17.11 -11.65 9.66
CA ASP A 447 -16.63 -11.97 11.02
C ASP A 447 -15.55 -13.08 11.05
N ASP A 448 -14.70 -13.00 12.06
CA ASP A 448 -13.26 -13.27 12.02
C ASP A 448 -12.79 -14.72 12.33
N ASP A 449 -13.58 -15.77 12.07
CA ASP A 449 -13.35 -17.07 12.73
C ASP A 449 -12.87 -18.28 11.88
N GLU A 450 -12.71 -18.19 10.56
CA GLU A 450 -12.20 -19.35 9.78
C GLU A 450 -11.15 -18.95 8.73
N ARG A 451 -9.91 -18.74 9.20
CA ARG A 451 -8.77 -18.36 8.36
C ARG A 451 -7.94 -19.59 7.94
N GLU A 452 -8.16 -20.10 6.73
CA GLU A 452 -7.10 -20.80 5.98
C GLU A 452 -6.33 -19.79 5.12
N ALA A 453 -5.01 -19.75 5.32
CA ALA A 453 -4.11 -18.74 4.81
C ALA A 453 -3.83 -18.88 3.29
N TYR A 454 -4.37 -17.95 2.50
CA TYR A 454 -3.79 -17.57 1.20
C TYR A 454 -3.00 -16.25 1.24
N ALA A 455 -2.93 -15.62 2.42
CA ALA A 455 -2.33 -14.30 2.69
C ALA A 455 -0.80 -14.22 2.60
N ASP A 456 -0.12 -15.17 1.93
CA ASP A 456 1.33 -15.33 2.02
C ASP A 456 2.13 -14.89 0.78
N LYS A 457 1.48 -14.39 -0.29
CA LYS A 457 2.23 -14.02 -1.52
C LYS A 457 2.48 -12.52 -1.73
N THR A 458 1.65 -11.61 -1.22
CA THR A 458 2.03 -10.18 -1.10
C THR A 458 1.70 -9.67 0.30
N ALA A 459 2.71 -9.63 1.16
CA ALA A 459 2.55 -9.19 2.53
C ALA A 459 1.97 -7.76 2.59
N THR A 460 0.92 -7.55 3.39
CA THR A 460 0.15 -6.28 3.50
C THR A 460 1.03 -5.03 3.65
N TRP A 461 2.21 -5.16 4.25
CA TRP A 461 3.17 -4.06 4.40
C TRP A 461 3.73 -3.56 3.05
N LYS A 462 3.83 -4.41 2.00
CA LYS A 462 4.19 -3.97 0.65
C LYS A 462 3.09 -3.08 0.05
N LEU A 463 1.81 -3.41 0.28
CA LEU A 463 0.68 -2.57 -0.12
C LEU A 463 0.71 -1.20 0.58
N ALA A 464 1.07 -1.21 1.87
CA ALA A 464 1.28 0.01 2.64
C ALA A 464 2.38 0.90 2.03
N LEU A 465 3.44 0.34 1.45
CA LEU A 465 4.46 1.13 0.73
C LEU A 465 3.88 1.86 -0.49
N TYR A 466 3.04 1.20 -1.32
CA TYR A 466 2.38 1.90 -2.44
C TYR A 466 1.44 3.01 -1.98
N TRP A 467 0.76 2.80 -0.85
CA TRP A 467 -0.11 3.80 -0.26
C TRP A 467 0.67 4.98 0.35
N ALA A 468 1.73 4.69 1.11
CA ALA A 468 2.59 5.68 1.76
C ALA A 468 3.33 6.56 0.73
N THR A 469 3.80 5.94 -0.35
CA THR A 469 4.59 6.60 -1.39
C THR A 469 3.79 7.05 -2.61
N ASN A 470 2.47 6.81 -2.61
CA ASN A 470 1.56 7.11 -3.71
C ASN A 470 2.03 6.54 -5.08
N ARG A 471 2.74 5.41 -5.08
CA ARG A 471 3.27 4.78 -6.29
C ARG A 471 2.20 3.94 -6.99
N ARG A 472 2.25 3.86 -8.33
CA ARG A 472 1.37 2.97 -9.11
C ARG A 472 1.93 1.54 -9.08
N PHE A 473 1.05 0.55 -9.12
CA PHE A 473 1.44 -0.86 -9.23
C PHE A 473 2.07 -1.14 -10.61
N TRP A 474 1.46 -0.58 -11.65
CA TRP A 474 1.91 -0.70 -13.02
C TRP A 474 1.60 0.54 -13.86
N SER A 475 2.20 0.63 -15.03
CA SER A 475 1.88 1.60 -16.09
C SER A 475 2.43 1.12 -17.43
N CYS A 476 1.87 1.58 -18.55
CA CYS A 476 2.35 1.30 -19.90
C CYS A 476 2.72 2.60 -20.64
N SER A 477 3.29 2.48 -21.85
CA SER A 477 3.31 3.56 -22.84
C SER A 477 1.88 3.92 -23.29
N GLU A 478 1.72 5.14 -23.83
CA GLU A 478 0.41 5.69 -24.26
C GLU A 478 0.04 5.31 -25.69
#